data_AF-A0A2E0TPL2-F1
#
_entry.id   AF-A0A2E0TPL2-F1
#
_cell.length_a   1.000
_cell.length_b   1.000
_cell.length_c   1.000
_cell.angle_alpha   90.00
_cell.angle_beta   90.00
_cell.angle_gamma   90.00
#
_symmetry.space_group_name_H-M   'P 1'
#
loop_
_entity.id
_entity.type
_entity.pdbx_description
1 polymer ?
#
loop_
_entity_poly.entity_id
_entity_poly.type
_entity_poly.pdbx_seq_one_letter_code
_entity_poly.pdbx_strand_id
1 'polypeptide(L)'
;MVGAFAGVTTVGPGERSARAHHRRNPALLSTALPRAGLTLALLFALAAPAAAQAPLYSGLGGDQGYGTECLFRNDDRSSSAIDITPAFPSGLRFFDSTFTTVYVNTNGNITFGGGVSTYTPDAFPLSRTPTRPMIAPFWADVDTREAPGSGTCSTESAGTCSGGDNSIWWHLEPNRMVVTWHEVGYFSCNNDLRMNFQLILTGVPSCGGGATDFDVEFRFNRCEWETGDASGGSGGFGGTPAQSGFDAGNGRDYVAIAGSRTDGIASRLCTMSNVDDTGVWRFQIRSGTVVCPEAGEFCDTGMMGVCAEGVTQCVGEGTACQPVVPSSDESCDALDNDCDGAVDEGDGLCTSATAVCDRGVCVDVCFEGGCPPGQMCSEAGRCVEEGCEDVECPAGQRCVAGECQDACEGVVCPAGLSCRAGRCLDLCEDVECDPECTACFEGECIARCDLEGSAGCEAGETCTADGLCEPTACIGVSCAEGEVCRDGAGCVDACEGAICPNGEVCELGRCVSAMSVEPEMDAGMMSAEDAGMEMEEPDAGAEADAGRMVPRRDDGCGCVTPGAPREAPAGLLALVGLAWLARRRRR
;
A
#
# COMPACT_ATOMS: atom_id res chain seq x y z
N MET A 1 -19.36 -22.75 53.60
CA MET A 1 -18.98 -24.16 53.89
C MET A 1 -17.58 -24.35 53.35
N VAL A 2 -16.54 -24.12 54.15
CA VAL A 2 -15.75 -25.14 54.90
C VAL A 2 -15.25 -26.25 53.95
N GLY A 3 -13.94 -26.51 53.76
CA GLY A 3 -12.81 -26.04 54.55
C GLY A 3 -11.44 -26.32 53.92
N ALA A 4 -10.44 -25.78 54.64
CA ALA A 4 -9.01 -25.74 54.39
C ALA A 4 -8.26 -26.99 54.95
N PHE A 5 -6.95 -27.05 54.66
CA PHE A 5 -5.77 -27.47 55.48
C PHE A 5 -4.70 -28.07 54.52
N ALA A 6 -3.61 -27.36 54.16
CA ALA A 6 -2.34 -27.14 54.89
C ALA A 6 -1.66 -28.46 55.36
N GLY A 7 -0.37 -28.75 55.19
CA GLY A 7 0.79 -28.06 54.60
C GLY A 7 2.11 -28.78 54.97
N VAL A 8 3.24 -28.37 54.33
CA VAL A 8 4.64 -28.25 54.83
C VAL A 8 5.36 -29.54 55.34
N THR A 9 6.62 -29.92 55.01
CA THR A 9 7.92 -29.32 55.44
C THR A 9 9.18 -30.09 54.92
N THR A 10 10.30 -29.35 54.72
CA THR A 10 11.77 -29.65 54.90
C THR A 10 12.49 -30.67 53.98
N VAL A 11 13.57 -30.39 53.22
CA VAL A 11 14.95 -29.81 53.43
C VAL A 11 16.05 -30.83 53.84
N GLY A 12 16.92 -31.19 52.85
CA GLY A 12 18.38 -31.50 52.87
C GLY A 12 18.97 -32.65 53.72
N PRO A 13 20.29 -32.94 53.70
CA PRO A 13 21.34 -32.85 52.64
C PRO A 13 22.32 -34.08 52.61
N GLY A 14 23.35 -34.08 51.74
CA GLY A 14 24.71 -34.56 52.12
C GLY A 14 25.32 -35.84 51.50
N GLU A 15 26.24 -35.62 50.54
CA GLU A 15 27.60 -36.18 50.32
C GLU A 15 28.05 -37.66 50.61
N ARG A 16 29.09 -38.03 49.81
CA ARG A 16 30.22 -39.01 50.01
C ARG A 16 30.08 -40.36 49.29
N SER A 17 30.83 -40.60 48.20
CA SER A 17 32.26 -40.93 48.09
C SER A 17 32.63 -42.33 48.59
N ALA A 18 32.94 -43.25 47.67
CA ALA A 18 33.91 -44.34 47.90
C ALA A 18 34.40 -44.96 46.57
N ARG A 19 35.72 -44.87 46.37
CA ARG A 19 36.55 -45.54 45.36
C ARG A 19 36.80 -47.01 45.70
N ALA A 20 37.07 -47.84 44.69
CA ALA A 20 38.16 -48.84 44.66
C ALA A 20 38.33 -49.36 43.22
N HIS A 21 39.38 -49.05 42.43
CA HIS A 21 40.81 -49.45 42.44
C HIS A 21 41.14 -50.92 42.09
N HIS A 22 41.67 -51.13 40.87
CA HIS A 22 42.91 -51.89 40.55
C HIS A 22 43.37 -51.53 39.11
N ARG A 23 44.46 -50.79 38.81
CA ARG A 23 45.94 -51.09 38.83
C ARG A 23 46.29 -52.34 37.98
N ARG A 24 47.16 -52.38 36.95
CA ARG A 24 48.43 -51.69 36.52
C ARG A 24 48.59 -51.86 34.96
N ASN A 25 48.95 -50.86 34.14
CA ASN A 25 50.29 -50.33 33.72
C ASN A 25 51.16 -51.28 32.83
N PRO A 26 52.14 -50.81 32.02
CA PRO A 26 52.14 -49.84 30.90
C PRO A 26 52.93 -50.35 29.65
N ALA A 27 52.85 -49.69 28.48
CA ALA A 27 53.95 -49.70 27.48
C ALA A 27 53.80 -48.58 26.43
N LEU A 28 54.86 -47.78 26.31
CA LEU A 28 55.12 -46.80 25.24
C LEU A 28 55.56 -47.51 23.96
N LEU A 29 55.13 -47.03 22.79
CA LEU A 29 55.95 -47.06 21.57
C LEU A 29 55.43 -46.06 20.52
N SER A 30 56.34 -45.16 20.14
CA SER A 30 56.27 -44.21 19.03
C SER A 30 56.29 -44.95 17.69
N THR A 31 55.55 -44.46 16.69
CA THR A 31 56.05 -44.03 15.36
C THR A 31 54.94 -44.00 14.28
N ALA A 32 55.12 -43.03 13.36
CA ALA A 32 54.63 -42.99 11.98
C ALA A 32 53.17 -42.54 11.69
N LEU A 33 53.05 -41.32 11.16
CA LEU A 33 51.94 -40.91 10.30
C LEU A 33 51.83 -41.82 9.07
N PRO A 34 50.61 -42.06 8.58
CA PRO A 34 50.36 -42.10 7.14
C PRO A 34 49.42 -40.97 6.74
N ARG A 35 49.81 -40.29 5.66
CA ARG A 35 48.99 -39.36 4.89
C ARG A 35 47.72 -40.09 4.42
N ALA A 36 46.57 -39.77 5.01
CA ALA A 36 45.28 -40.09 4.43
C ALA A 36 44.82 -38.89 3.61
N GLY A 37 44.67 -39.10 2.30
CA GLY A 37 44.27 -38.08 1.35
C GLY A 37 42.91 -37.48 1.70
N LEU A 38 42.83 -36.16 1.61
CA LEU A 38 41.58 -35.41 1.69
C LEU A 38 40.79 -35.71 0.42
N THR A 39 39.94 -36.74 0.43
CA THR A 39 38.86 -36.87 -0.57
C THR A 39 37.88 -35.75 -0.31
N LEU A 40 37.97 -34.69 -1.11
CA LEU A 40 36.95 -33.65 -1.20
C LEU A 40 35.72 -34.30 -1.83
N ALA A 41 34.82 -34.83 -1.01
CA ALA A 41 33.48 -35.20 -1.44
C ALA A 41 32.75 -33.89 -1.77
N LEU A 42 32.69 -33.54 -3.05
CA LEU A 42 31.73 -32.56 -3.53
C LEU A 42 30.34 -33.17 -3.27
N LEU A 43 29.71 -32.78 -2.17
CA LEU A 43 28.26 -32.85 -2.03
C LEU A 43 27.69 -31.84 -3.02
N PHE A 44 27.41 -32.29 -4.24
CA PHE A 44 26.37 -31.65 -5.04
C PHE A 44 25.08 -31.84 -4.26
N ALA A 45 24.66 -30.81 -3.52
CA ALA A 45 23.27 -30.67 -3.14
C ALA A 45 22.50 -30.51 -4.45
N LEU A 46 22.00 -31.62 -5.00
CA LEU A 46 20.88 -31.57 -5.93
C LEU A 46 19.78 -30.86 -5.13
N ALA A 47 19.45 -29.62 -5.50
CA ALA A 47 18.23 -28.99 -5.05
C ALA A 47 17.11 -29.95 -5.45
N ALA A 48 16.51 -30.63 -4.47
CA ALA A 48 15.30 -31.38 -4.72
C ALA A 48 14.27 -30.37 -5.24
N PRO A 49 13.47 -30.69 -6.28
CA PRO A 49 12.32 -29.87 -6.60
C PRO A 49 11.48 -29.73 -5.33
N ALA A 50 10.99 -28.52 -5.06
CA ALA A 50 10.18 -28.25 -3.88
C ALA A 50 8.94 -29.16 -3.92
N ALA A 51 8.98 -30.24 -3.13
CA ALA A 51 7.93 -31.25 -3.09
C ALA A 51 6.91 -30.88 -2.00
N ALA A 52 5.62 -30.83 -2.36
CA ALA A 52 4.44 -30.94 -1.49
C ALA A 52 4.53 -30.20 -0.15
N GLN A 53 4.23 -28.90 -0.13
CA GLN A 53 4.19 -28.13 1.13
C GLN A 53 2.75 -27.92 1.63
N ALA A 54 1.82 -27.41 0.80
CA ALA A 54 0.39 -27.32 1.14
C ALA A 54 -0.44 -28.42 0.46
N PRO A 55 -1.21 -29.25 1.19
CA PRO A 55 -2.20 -30.14 0.58
C PRO A 55 -3.29 -29.34 -0.13
N LEU A 56 -3.64 -29.73 -1.36
CA LEU A 56 -4.77 -29.14 -2.08
C LEU A 56 -6.10 -29.67 -1.51
N TYR A 57 -7.15 -28.83 -1.50
CA TYR A 57 -8.48 -29.30 -1.19
C TYR A 57 -8.97 -30.23 -2.29
N SER A 58 -9.39 -31.43 -1.89
CA SER A 58 -9.93 -32.48 -2.75
C SER A 58 -11.26 -33.00 -2.18
N GLY A 59 -11.91 -33.92 -2.89
CA GLY A 59 -13.26 -34.39 -2.53
C GLY A 59 -14.38 -33.50 -3.06
N LEU A 60 -14.08 -32.61 -4.00
CA LEU A 60 -15.01 -31.67 -4.64
C LEU A 60 -15.78 -32.30 -5.82
N GLY A 61 -15.72 -33.63 -5.94
CA GLY A 61 -16.27 -34.39 -7.07
C GLY A 61 -15.36 -34.41 -8.31
N GLY A 62 -15.85 -35.06 -9.36
CA GLY A 62 -15.07 -35.35 -10.58
C GLY A 62 -14.02 -36.44 -10.39
N ASP A 63 -13.42 -36.89 -11.49
CA ASP A 63 -12.48 -38.03 -11.48
C ASP A 63 -11.19 -37.73 -10.71
N GLN A 64 -10.76 -36.47 -10.67
CA GLN A 64 -9.57 -36.00 -9.94
C GLN A 64 -9.89 -35.46 -8.53
N GLY A 65 -11.17 -35.33 -8.18
CA GLY A 65 -11.59 -34.81 -6.88
C GLY A 65 -11.45 -33.30 -6.69
N TYR A 66 -11.14 -32.53 -7.74
CA TYR A 66 -10.96 -31.06 -7.70
C TYR A 66 -12.14 -30.26 -8.28
N GLY A 67 -13.22 -30.94 -8.67
CA GLY A 67 -14.40 -30.33 -9.27
C GLY A 67 -14.94 -31.15 -10.44
N THR A 68 -16.18 -30.87 -10.82
CA THR A 68 -16.84 -31.52 -11.97
C THR A 68 -16.75 -30.68 -13.25
N GLU A 69 -16.44 -29.40 -13.12
CA GLU A 69 -16.27 -28.48 -14.22
C GLU A 69 -14.78 -28.25 -14.48
N CYS A 70 -14.39 -28.18 -15.74
CA CYS A 70 -13.00 -27.94 -16.11
C CYS A 70 -12.85 -27.11 -17.37
N LEU A 71 -11.70 -26.46 -17.50
CA LEU A 71 -11.34 -25.72 -18.70
C LEU A 71 -10.81 -26.71 -19.73
N PHE A 72 -11.34 -26.64 -20.95
CA PHE A 72 -10.85 -27.43 -22.08
C PHE A 72 -9.35 -27.18 -22.30
N ARG A 73 -8.61 -28.20 -22.76
CA ARG A 73 -7.17 -28.07 -22.98
C ARG A 73 -6.85 -26.99 -24.00
N ASN A 74 -6.05 -26.00 -23.59
CA ASN A 74 -5.66 -24.85 -24.39
C ASN A 74 -4.37 -24.19 -23.83
N ASP A 75 -4.05 -23.00 -24.34
CA ASP A 75 -2.82 -22.25 -24.06
C ASP A 75 -3.20 -20.88 -23.45
N ASP A 76 -3.80 -19.99 -24.26
CA ASP A 76 -4.05 -18.60 -23.84
C ASP A 76 -5.53 -18.23 -23.77
N ARG A 77 -6.39 -19.15 -23.35
CA ARG A 77 -7.84 -18.92 -23.30
C ARG A 77 -8.37 -18.93 -21.88
N SER A 78 -9.55 -18.36 -21.75
CA SER A 78 -10.36 -18.36 -20.54
C SER A 78 -11.63 -19.19 -20.74
N SER A 79 -12.29 -19.52 -19.63
CA SER A 79 -13.67 -20.02 -19.63
C SER A 79 -14.64 -19.01 -20.26
N SER A 80 -15.87 -19.45 -20.52
CA SER A 80 -17.00 -18.52 -20.59
C SER A 80 -17.24 -17.86 -19.22
N ALA A 81 -18.12 -16.86 -19.16
CA ALA A 81 -18.55 -16.29 -17.89
C ALA A 81 -19.11 -17.39 -16.98
N ILE A 82 -18.54 -17.56 -15.79
CA ILE A 82 -19.01 -18.48 -14.76
C ILE A 82 -19.88 -17.67 -13.82
N ASP A 83 -21.16 -18.04 -13.71
CA ASP A 83 -22.09 -17.45 -12.73
C ASP A 83 -21.76 -17.97 -11.33
N ILE A 84 -21.37 -17.06 -10.43
CA ILE A 84 -20.99 -17.39 -9.06
C ILE A 84 -22.12 -17.16 -8.05
N THR A 85 -23.28 -16.66 -8.49
CA THR A 85 -24.42 -16.40 -7.61
C THR A 85 -24.96 -17.62 -6.84
N PRO A 86 -24.81 -18.88 -7.31
CA PRO A 86 -25.14 -20.04 -6.50
C PRO A 86 -24.28 -20.22 -5.25
N ALA A 87 -23.03 -19.73 -5.28
CA ALA A 87 -22.12 -19.73 -4.14
C ALA A 87 -22.20 -18.43 -3.34
N PHE A 88 -22.34 -17.29 -4.04
CA PHE A 88 -22.35 -15.94 -3.47
C PHE A 88 -23.58 -15.16 -3.99
N PRO A 89 -24.75 -15.28 -3.34
CA PRO A 89 -26.01 -14.72 -3.87
C PRO A 89 -25.98 -13.21 -4.14
N SER A 90 -25.26 -12.45 -3.33
CA SER A 90 -25.07 -10.99 -3.51
C SER A 90 -23.90 -10.61 -4.41
N GLY A 91 -23.23 -11.60 -5.02
CA GLY A 91 -21.94 -11.42 -5.70
C GLY A 91 -20.78 -11.23 -4.73
N LEU A 92 -19.58 -11.06 -5.28
CA LEU A 92 -18.35 -10.74 -4.55
C LEU A 92 -18.01 -9.27 -4.75
N ARG A 93 -17.70 -8.54 -3.67
CA ARG A 93 -17.19 -7.17 -3.77
C ARG A 93 -15.67 -7.17 -3.89
N PHE A 94 -15.15 -6.73 -5.02
CA PHE A 94 -13.72 -6.66 -5.27
C PHE A 94 -13.36 -5.27 -5.79
N PHE A 95 -12.60 -4.54 -4.98
CA PHE A 95 -12.37 -3.10 -5.04
C PHE A 95 -13.69 -2.34 -5.22
N ASP A 96 -13.75 -1.39 -6.16
CA ASP A 96 -14.88 -0.49 -6.37
C ASP A 96 -16.10 -1.15 -7.06
N SER A 97 -16.16 -2.48 -7.14
CA SER A 97 -17.15 -3.17 -7.96
C SER A 97 -17.64 -4.47 -7.34
N THR A 98 -18.92 -4.78 -7.61
CA THR A 98 -19.53 -6.06 -7.25
C THR A 98 -19.66 -6.93 -8.49
N PHE A 99 -19.17 -8.17 -8.40
CA PHE A 99 -19.16 -9.11 -9.50
C PHE A 99 -20.01 -10.35 -9.19
N THR A 100 -20.86 -10.71 -10.14
CA THR A 100 -21.66 -11.94 -10.12
C THR A 100 -21.12 -13.00 -11.09
N THR A 101 -20.05 -12.66 -11.83
CA THR A 101 -19.39 -13.59 -12.74
C THR A 101 -17.88 -13.47 -12.68
N VAL A 102 -17.21 -14.59 -12.91
CA VAL A 102 -15.75 -14.68 -13.04
C VAL A 102 -15.36 -15.45 -14.30
N TYR A 103 -14.10 -15.32 -14.70
CA TYR A 103 -13.51 -16.05 -15.81
C TYR A 103 -12.26 -16.77 -15.30
N VAL A 104 -12.22 -18.09 -15.43
CA VAL A 104 -11.03 -18.90 -15.09
C VAL A 104 -10.10 -18.92 -16.29
N ASN A 105 -8.84 -18.55 -16.08
CA ASN A 105 -7.84 -18.45 -17.13
C ASN A 105 -6.84 -19.60 -17.10
N THR A 106 -6.36 -19.99 -18.29
CA THR A 106 -5.35 -21.05 -18.41
C THR A 106 -4.05 -20.66 -17.72
N ASN A 107 -3.63 -19.40 -17.90
CA ASN A 107 -2.41 -18.81 -17.36
C ASN A 107 -2.53 -18.46 -15.87
N GLY A 108 -3.24 -19.28 -15.07
CA GLY A 108 -3.15 -19.25 -13.60
C GLY A 108 -3.74 -18.03 -12.89
N ASN A 109 -4.79 -17.43 -13.46
CA ASN A 109 -5.52 -16.33 -12.84
C ASN A 109 -7.04 -16.49 -13.02
N ILE A 110 -7.81 -15.72 -12.24
CA ILE A 110 -9.19 -15.39 -12.55
C ILE A 110 -9.33 -13.90 -12.82
N THR A 111 -10.27 -13.53 -13.67
CA THR A 111 -10.57 -12.13 -13.99
C THR A 111 -12.04 -11.82 -13.88
N PHE A 112 -12.34 -10.55 -13.68
CA PHE A 112 -13.68 -10.01 -13.61
C PHE A 112 -14.04 -9.21 -14.87
N GLY A 113 -15.30 -9.26 -15.29
CA GLY A 113 -15.81 -8.55 -16.47
C GLY A 113 -15.37 -9.10 -17.84
N GLY A 114 -14.51 -10.14 -17.88
CA GLY A 114 -14.13 -10.85 -19.11
C GLY A 114 -12.78 -11.57 -19.01
N GLY A 115 -12.56 -12.52 -19.91
CA GLY A 115 -11.31 -13.28 -19.98
C GLY A 115 -10.14 -12.48 -20.55
N VAL A 116 -8.93 -12.98 -20.27
CA VAL A 116 -7.65 -12.45 -20.77
C VAL A 116 -6.91 -13.51 -21.59
N SER A 117 -6.03 -13.08 -22.48
CA SER A 117 -5.19 -13.97 -23.29
C SER A 117 -3.70 -13.58 -23.25
N THR A 118 -3.33 -12.70 -22.32
CA THR A 118 -1.93 -12.31 -22.14
C THR A 118 -1.24 -13.41 -21.31
N TYR A 119 -0.12 -13.91 -21.82
CA TYR A 119 0.61 -15.04 -21.24
C TYR A 119 1.88 -14.62 -20.52
N THR A 120 2.66 -13.69 -21.09
CA THR A 120 3.77 -13.08 -20.39
C THR A 120 3.21 -12.11 -19.35
N PRO A 121 3.41 -12.35 -18.05
CA PRO A 121 2.81 -11.54 -17.02
C PRO A 121 3.40 -10.13 -17.01
N ASP A 122 2.53 -9.14 -16.94
CA ASP A 122 2.89 -7.76 -16.64
C ASP A 122 2.97 -7.55 -15.12
N ALA A 123 3.72 -6.53 -14.69
CA ALA A 123 3.69 -6.11 -13.29
C ALA A 123 2.32 -5.55 -12.93
N PHE A 124 1.88 -5.81 -11.70
CA PHE A 124 0.83 -5.01 -11.08
C PHE A 124 1.43 -3.66 -10.59
N PRO A 125 0.69 -2.53 -10.69
CA PRO A 125 -0.64 -2.46 -11.26
C PRO A 125 -0.61 -2.58 -12.78
N LEU A 126 -1.60 -3.26 -13.36
CA LEU A 126 -1.71 -3.41 -14.80
C LEU A 126 -1.88 -2.03 -15.46
N SER A 127 -1.00 -1.70 -16.41
CA SER A 127 -1.03 -0.43 -17.13
C SER A 127 -1.74 -0.51 -18.50
N ARG A 128 -2.24 -1.68 -18.89
CA ARG A 128 -2.84 -1.92 -20.21
C ARG A 128 -4.35 -1.65 -20.21
N THR A 129 -4.81 -0.70 -21.02
CA THR A 129 -6.24 -0.40 -21.17
C THR A 129 -6.91 -1.24 -22.30
N PRO A 130 -8.09 -1.85 -22.08
CA PRO A 130 -8.83 -1.93 -20.83
C PRO A 130 -8.18 -2.94 -19.87
N THR A 131 -7.89 -2.47 -18.67
CA THR A 131 -7.49 -3.27 -17.53
C THR A 131 -8.72 -4.01 -17.00
N ARG A 132 -8.50 -5.17 -16.40
CA ARG A 132 -9.56 -5.99 -15.81
C ARG A 132 -9.13 -6.35 -14.40
N PRO A 133 -10.02 -6.26 -13.39
CA PRO A 133 -9.69 -6.75 -12.07
C PRO A 133 -9.31 -8.23 -12.14
N MET A 134 -8.27 -8.61 -11.40
CA MET A 134 -7.62 -9.92 -11.49
C MET A 134 -7.23 -10.43 -10.11
N ILE A 135 -7.40 -11.73 -9.90
CA ILE A 135 -6.79 -12.48 -8.79
C ILE A 135 -5.91 -13.56 -9.41
N ALA A 136 -4.60 -13.47 -9.18
CA ALA A 136 -3.60 -14.31 -9.80
C ALA A 136 -2.78 -15.04 -8.73
N PRO A 137 -3.14 -16.29 -8.35
CA PRO A 137 -2.24 -17.10 -7.54
C PRO A 137 -0.89 -17.27 -8.23
N PHE A 138 -0.89 -17.53 -9.54
CA PHE A 138 0.33 -17.78 -10.32
C PHE A 138 0.09 -17.45 -11.79
N TRP A 139 0.27 -16.19 -12.19
CA TRP A 139 0.12 -15.78 -13.58
C TRP A 139 1.41 -16.01 -14.36
N ALA A 140 1.42 -17.06 -15.18
CA ALA A 140 2.50 -17.43 -16.08
C ALA A 140 1.95 -18.16 -17.32
N ASP A 141 2.82 -18.41 -18.29
CA ASP A 141 2.52 -19.01 -19.60
C ASP A 141 2.30 -20.55 -19.48
N VAL A 142 1.12 -20.92 -18.99
CA VAL A 142 0.68 -22.30 -18.71
C VAL A 142 0.16 -22.94 -19.98
N ASP A 143 0.55 -24.18 -20.24
CA ASP A 143 0.11 -24.91 -21.44
C ASP A 143 -0.49 -26.28 -21.11
N THR A 144 -1.79 -26.42 -21.34
CA THR A 144 -2.55 -27.64 -21.04
C THR A 144 -2.78 -28.55 -22.27
N ARG A 145 -2.23 -28.19 -23.44
CA ARG A 145 -2.48 -28.87 -24.72
C ARG A 145 -1.86 -30.27 -24.82
N GLU A 146 -0.81 -30.56 -24.07
CA GLU A 146 -0.26 -31.92 -24.00
C GLU A 146 -1.05 -32.73 -22.98
N ALA A 147 -1.94 -33.59 -23.49
CA ALA A 147 -2.69 -34.50 -22.64
C ALA A 147 -1.78 -35.60 -22.08
N PRO A 148 -1.97 -36.04 -20.81
CA PRO A 148 -1.08 -37.00 -20.17
C PRO A 148 -0.87 -38.27 -20.99
N GLY A 149 0.39 -38.54 -21.36
CA GLY A 149 0.77 -39.72 -22.13
C GLY A 149 0.35 -39.69 -23.61
N SER A 150 -0.15 -38.55 -24.11
CA SER A 150 -0.53 -38.40 -25.52
C SER A 150 0.67 -38.16 -26.44
N GLY A 151 1.72 -37.51 -25.92
CA GLY A 151 2.87 -37.06 -26.71
C GLY A 151 2.49 -36.06 -27.81
N THR A 152 1.28 -35.50 -27.76
CA THR A 152 0.70 -34.67 -28.81
C THR A 152 0.21 -33.37 -28.21
N CYS A 153 0.65 -32.26 -28.79
CA CYS A 153 0.17 -30.94 -28.39
C CYS A 153 -1.05 -30.55 -29.21
N SER A 154 -2.24 -30.60 -28.61
CA SER A 154 -3.49 -30.28 -29.30
C SER A 154 -4.48 -29.54 -28.40
N THR A 155 -5.09 -28.50 -28.97
CA THR A 155 -6.19 -27.77 -28.32
C THR A 155 -7.51 -28.53 -28.48
N GLU A 156 -8.28 -28.59 -27.40
CA GLU A 156 -9.61 -29.18 -27.40
C GLU A 156 -10.68 -28.18 -27.86
N SER A 157 -11.86 -28.69 -28.23
CA SER A 157 -13.00 -27.83 -28.54
C SER A 157 -13.52 -27.19 -27.26
N ALA A 158 -13.82 -25.89 -27.32
CA ALA A 158 -14.40 -25.16 -26.18
C ALA A 158 -15.66 -25.85 -25.66
N GLY A 159 -15.75 -26.01 -24.34
CA GLY A 159 -16.84 -26.74 -23.66
C GLY A 159 -16.62 -28.26 -23.57
N THR A 160 -15.49 -28.78 -24.04
CA THR A 160 -15.07 -30.16 -23.76
C THR A 160 -14.32 -30.19 -22.43
N CYS A 161 -14.61 -31.18 -21.57
CA CYS A 161 -13.87 -31.40 -20.34
C CYS A 161 -13.30 -32.82 -20.35
N SER A 162 -12.08 -32.99 -20.86
CA SER A 162 -11.39 -34.30 -20.89
C SER A 162 -10.70 -34.62 -19.57
N GLY A 163 -10.35 -33.61 -18.77
CA GLY A 163 -9.77 -33.76 -17.44
C GLY A 163 -8.42 -34.48 -17.41
N GLY A 164 -8.11 -35.09 -16.25
CA GLY A 164 -6.83 -35.71 -15.93
C GLY A 164 -5.77 -34.73 -15.43
N ASP A 165 -4.50 -35.16 -15.47
CA ASP A 165 -3.34 -34.30 -15.19
C ASP A 165 -3.22 -33.21 -16.27
N ASN A 166 -2.46 -32.15 -15.99
CA ASN A 166 -2.33 -30.98 -16.87
C ASN A 166 -3.69 -30.37 -17.22
N SER A 167 -4.52 -30.14 -16.20
CA SER A 167 -5.91 -29.66 -16.36
C SER A 167 -6.29 -28.66 -15.27
N ILE A 168 -7.33 -27.88 -15.55
CA ILE A 168 -7.79 -26.80 -14.68
C ILE A 168 -9.25 -27.06 -14.31
N TRP A 169 -9.53 -27.12 -13.02
CA TRP A 169 -10.82 -27.50 -12.47
C TRP A 169 -11.41 -26.35 -11.66
N TRP A 170 -12.74 -26.28 -11.58
CA TRP A 170 -13.39 -25.47 -10.56
C TRP A 170 -14.61 -26.15 -9.96
N HIS A 171 -14.95 -25.70 -8.75
CA HIS A 171 -16.10 -26.15 -8.00
C HIS A 171 -16.77 -24.96 -7.31
N LEU A 172 -18.10 -24.95 -7.33
CA LEU A 172 -18.94 -24.00 -6.61
C LEU A 172 -19.78 -24.77 -5.60
N GLU A 173 -19.76 -24.30 -4.36
CA GLU A 173 -20.64 -24.75 -3.29
C GLU A 173 -21.08 -23.55 -2.46
N PRO A 174 -22.08 -23.69 -1.57
CA PRO A 174 -22.54 -22.54 -0.78
C PRO A 174 -21.39 -21.86 -0.07
N ASN A 175 -21.25 -20.54 -0.29
CA ASN A 175 -20.24 -19.67 0.30
C ASN A 175 -18.79 -19.96 -0.10
N ARG A 176 -18.53 -20.76 -1.14
CA ARG A 176 -17.16 -21.08 -1.56
C ARG A 176 -17.02 -21.37 -3.06
N MET A 177 -15.93 -20.86 -3.63
CA MET A 177 -15.43 -21.24 -4.94
C MET A 177 -14.01 -21.77 -4.80
N VAL A 178 -13.72 -22.89 -5.47
CA VAL A 178 -12.36 -23.46 -5.55
C VAL A 178 -11.97 -23.58 -7.02
N VAL A 179 -10.78 -23.11 -7.38
CA VAL A 179 -10.18 -23.26 -8.72
C VAL A 179 -8.82 -23.92 -8.56
N THR A 180 -8.58 -25.01 -9.30
CA THR A 180 -7.36 -25.81 -9.16
C THR A 180 -6.66 -25.95 -10.51
N TRP A 181 -5.41 -25.51 -10.58
CA TRP A 181 -4.49 -25.82 -11.67
C TRP A 181 -3.68 -27.04 -11.25
N HIS A 182 -4.05 -28.20 -11.78
CA HIS A 182 -3.51 -29.49 -11.37
C HIS A 182 -2.54 -30.06 -12.41
N GLU A 183 -1.31 -30.28 -11.97
CA GLU A 183 -0.20 -30.79 -12.75
C GLU A 183 -0.04 -30.04 -14.07
N VAL A 184 -0.12 -28.71 -14.02
CA VAL A 184 -0.04 -27.91 -15.23
C VAL A 184 1.41 -27.76 -15.70
N GLY A 185 1.60 -27.96 -17.01
CA GLY A 185 2.85 -27.72 -17.71
C GLY A 185 3.01 -26.27 -18.15
N TYR A 186 4.09 -25.99 -18.87
CA TYR A 186 4.42 -24.65 -19.35
C TYR A 186 4.62 -24.63 -20.86
N PHE A 187 4.42 -23.47 -21.47
CA PHE A 187 4.63 -23.31 -22.90
C PHE A 187 6.09 -23.64 -23.29
N SER A 188 6.38 -24.33 -24.40
CA SER A 188 5.48 -24.77 -25.48
C SER A 188 5.18 -26.29 -25.40
N CYS A 189 4.11 -26.65 -24.70
CA CYS A 189 3.69 -28.03 -24.46
C CYS A 189 4.73 -28.84 -23.66
N ASN A 190 5.51 -28.17 -22.82
CA ASN A 190 6.48 -28.83 -21.95
C ASN A 190 5.74 -29.46 -20.78
N ASN A 191 5.88 -30.78 -20.71
CA ASN A 191 5.27 -31.61 -19.69
C ASN A 191 6.35 -32.45 -18.98
N ASP A 192 7.53 -31.89 -18.71
CA ASP A 192 8.59 -32.45 -17.88
C ASP A 192 8.62 -31.89 -16.45
N LEU A 193 8.18 -30.63 -16.25
CA LEU A 193 7.99 -29.99 -14.95
C LEU A 193 6.51 -29.67 -14.70
N ARG A 194 6.09 -29.58 -13.44
CA ARG A 194 4.68 -29.40 -13.06
C ARG A 194 4.45 -28.34 -11.99
N MET A 195 3.32 -27.67 -12.12
CA MET A 195 2.74 -26.82 -11.09
C MET A 195 1.43 -27.41 -10.56
N ASN A 196 1.29 -27.46 -9.23
CA ASN A 196 0.03 -27.68 -8.52
C ASN A 196 -0.29 -26.47 -7.63
N PHE A 197 -1.33 -25.72 -7.99
CA PHE A 197 -1.80 -24.62 -7.15
C PHE A 197 -3.32 -24.46 -7.20
N GLN A 198 -3.86 -23.83 -6.16
CA GLN A 198 -5.30 -23.70 -5.97
C GLN A 198 -5.64 -22.30 -5.43
N LEU A 199 -6.73 -21.75 -5.95
CA LEU A 199 -7.39 -20.53 -5.48
C LEU A 199 -8.67 -20.93 -4.77
N ILE A 200 -8.90 -20.39 -3.58
CA ILE A 200 -10.12 -20.60 -2.82
C ILE A 200 -10.68 -19.24 -2.43
N LEU A 201 -11.93 -18.99 -2.80
CA LEU A 201 -12.70 -17.83 -2.37
C LEU A 201 -13.73 -18.31 -1.36
N THR A 202 -13.72 -17.76 -0.15
CA THR A 202 -14.70 -18.08 0.90
C THR A 202 -15.44 -16.83 1.29
N GLY A 203 -16.76 -16.83 1.13
CA GLY A 203 -17.58 -15.66 1.44
C GLY A 203 -17.62 -15.40 2.94
N VAL A 204 -17.64 -14.13 3.30
CA VAL A 204 -17.81 -13.63 4.65
C VAL A 204 -18.98 -12.66 4.62
N PRO A 205 -19.91 -12.71 5.58
CA PRO A 205 -20.96 -11.70 5.66
C PRO A 205 -20.33 -10.30 5.71
N SER A 206 -20.73 -9.42 4.79
CA SER A 206 -20.38 -7.99 4.88
C SER A 206 -21.22 -7.33 5.96
N CYS A 207 -20.64 -6.32 6.62
CA CYS A 207 -21.23 -5.71 7.82
C CYS A 207 -22.59 -5.02 7.54
N GLY A 208 -22.83 -4.58 6.29
CA GLY A 208 -24.07 -3.90 5.86
C GLY A 208 -25.07 -4.77 5.10
N GLY A 209 -24.87 -6.09 5.01
CA GLY A 209 -25.77 -6.98 4.24
C GLY A 209 -25.74 -6.77 2.72
N GLY A 210 -24.71 -6.09 2.22
CA GLY A 210 -24.48 -5.78 0.81
C GLY A 210 -23.86 -6.95 0.02
N ALA A 211 -22.99 -6.61 -0.93
CA ALA A 211 -22.19 -7.60 -1.64
C ALA A 211 -21.30 -8.39 -0.67
N THR A 212 -20.96 -9.64 -1.01
CA THR A 212 -20.26 -10.55 -0.09
C THR A 212 -18.79 -10.14 -0.02
N ASP A 213 -18.31 -9.84 1.17
CA ASP A 213 -16.87 -9.84 1.48
C ASP A 213 -16.34 -11.25 1.35
N PHE A 214 -15.03 -11.42 1.20
CA PHE A 214 -14.50 -12.77 1.05
C PHE A 214 -13.05 -12.90 1.47
N ASP A 215 -12.70 -14.08 1.93
CA ASP A 215 -11.33 -14.49 2.14
C ASP A 215 -10.81 -15.19 0.90
N VAL A 216 -9.54 -14.94 0.60
CA VAL A 216 -8.82 -15.53 -0.52
C VAL A 216 -7.69 -16.36 0.03
N GLU A 217 -7.62 -17.62 -0.40
CA GLU A 217 -6.52 -18.52 -0.04
C GLU A 217 -5.86 -19.07 -1.31
N PHE A 218 -4.56 -18.88 -1.43
CA PHE A 218 -3.73 -19.57 -2.41
C PHE A 218 -3.04 -20.75 -1.74
N ARG A 219 -3.08 -21.91 -2.37
CA ARG A 219 -2.32 -23.09 -1.94
C ARG A 219 -1.36 -23.54 -3.01
N PHE A 220 -0.12 -23.80 -2.63
CA PHE A 220 0.93 -24.30 -3.50
C PHE A 220 1.40 -25.67 -3.01
N ASN A 221 1.14 -26.68 -3.82
CA ASN A 221 1.51 -28.06 -3.50
C ASN A 221 2.80 -28.46 -4.18
N ARG A 222 2.97 -28.19 -5.48
CA ARG A 222 4.12 -28.64 -6.25
C ARG A 222 4.59 -27.48 -7.10
N CYS A 223 5.87 -27.10 -6.96
CA CYS A 223 6.41 -25.95 -7.67
C CYS A 223 7.73 -26.26 -8.36
N GLU A 224 7.66 -26.54 -9.66
CA GLU A 224 8.81 -27.02 -10.44
C GLU A 224 9.19 -26.11 -11.60
N TRP A 225 8.40 -25.08 -11.92
CA TRP A 225 8.69 -24.13 -12.99
C TRP A 225 8.05 -22.77 -12.67
N GLU A 226 8.58 -21.70 -13.28
CA GLU A 226 8.11 -20.33 -13.06
C GLU A 226 7.97 -19.48 -14.33
N THR A 227 8.52 -19.93 -15.47
CA THR A 227 8.44 -19.21 -16.74
C THR A 227 8.22 -20.15 -17.94
N GLY A 228 7.33 -19.77 -18.85
CA GLY A 228 7.16 -20.44 -20.15
C GLY A 228 8.16 -19.95 -21.22
N ASP A 229 8.37 -20.76 -22.25
CA ASP A 229 9.38 -20.50 -23.29
C ASP A 229 9.12 -19.19 -24.07
N ALA A 230 7.85 -18.84 -24.33
CA ALA A 230 7.51 -17.59 -25.04
C ALA A 230 7.70 -16.33 -24.18
N SER A 231 7.76 -16.50 -22.86
CA SER A 231 8.10 -15.44 -21.90
C SER A 231 9.61 -15.29 -21.68
N GLY A 232 10.42 -15.88 -22.57
CA GLY A 232 11.88 -15.84 -22.53
C GLY A 232 12.52 -16.89 -21.61
N GLY A 233 11.72 -17.82 -21.09
CA GLY A 233 12.20 -18.93 -20.27
C GLY A 233 12.91 -20.01 -21.08
N SER A 234 13.66 -20.86 -20.40
CA SER A 234 14.19 -22.11 -20.94
C SER A 234 14.20 -23.18 -19.86
N GLY A 235 13.56 -24.33 -20.15
CA GLY A 235 13.44 -25.41 -19.17
C GLY A 235 12.62 -25.02 -17.93
N GLY A 236 11.66 -24.10 -18.09
CA GLY A 236 10.78 -23.64 -17.00
C GLY A 236 11.28 -22.44 -16.19
N PHE A 237 12.46 -21.87 -16.51
CA PHE A 237 13.11 -20.83 -15.71
C PHE A 237 13.73 -19.70 -16.54
N GLY A 238 14.03 -18.57 -15.89
CA GLY A 238 14.58 -17.35 -16.50
C GLY A 238 13.52 -16.57 -17.28
N GLY A 239 13.91 -15.52 -18.01
CA GLY A 239 12.95 -14.70 -18.77
C GLY A 239 12.10 -13.78 -17.88
N THR A 240 10.78 -13.78 -18.06
CA THR A 240 9.82 -13.11 -17.18
C THR A 240 9.04 -14.15 -16.36
N PRO A 241 9.40 -14.37 -15.08
CA PRO A 241 8.73 -15.29 -14.19
C PRO A 241 7.30 -14.88 -13.82
N ALA A 242 6.59 -15.78 -13.15
CA ALA A 242 5.20 -15.60 -12.74
C ALA A 242 4.93 -14.33 -11.92
N GLN A 243 3.79 -13.69 -12.15
CA GLN A 243 3.21 -12.63 -11.30
C GLN A 243 2.20 -13.25 -10.33
N SER A 244 2.19 -12.85 -9.06
CA SER A 244 1.24 -13.34 -8.07
C SER A 244 0.64 -12.21 -7.26
N GLY A 245 -0.67 -12.25 -6.99
CA GLY A 245 -1.40 -11.27 -6.19
C GLY A 245 -2.75 -10.84 -6.77
N PHE A 246 -3.08 -9.55 -6.60
CA PHE A 246 -4.37 -8.92 -6.86
C PHE A 246 -4.17 -7.63 -7.64
N ASP A 247 -5.09 -7.33 -8.55
CA ASP A 247 -5.11 -6.07 -9.29
C ASP A 247 -6.56 -5.61 -9.45
N ALA A 248 -6.87 -4.35 -9.10
CA ALA A 248 -8.19 -3.78 -9.25
C ALA A 248 -8.55 -3.42 -10.69
N GLY A 249 -7.55 -3.35 -11.57
CA GLY A 249 -7.71 -2.87 -12.92
C GLY A 249 -8.00 -1.37 -13.01
N ASN A 250 -7.74 -0.58 -11.98
CA ASN A 250 -7.88 0.89 -12.00
C ASN A 250 -6.52 1.61 -12.08
N GLY A 251 -5.41 0.86 -12.17
CA GLY A 251 -4.05 1.39 -12.28
C GLY A 251 -3.44 1.89 -10.98
N ARG A 252 -4.18 1.81 -9.86
CA ARG A 252 -3.75 2.28 -8.54
C ARG A 252 -3.76 1.16 -7.50
N ASP A 253 -4.87 0.44 -7.39
CA ASP A 253 -5.11 -0.48 -6.29
C ASP A 253 -4.70 -1.91 -6.69
N TYR A 254 -3.68 -2.45 -6.02
CA TYR A 254 -3.14 -3.77 -6.29
C TYR A 254 -2.34 -4.30 -5.10
N VAL A 255 -2.11 -5.61 -5.08
CA VAL A 255 -1.18 -6.27 -4.15
C VAL A 255 -0.37 -7.26 -4.97
N ALA A 256 0.96 -7.19 -4.91
CA ALA A 256 1.84 -8.15 -5.59
C ALA A 256 2.64 -8.92 -4.55
N ILE A 257 2.52 -10.25 -4.49
CA ILE A 257 3.35 -11.08 -3.60
C ILE A 257 4.82 -10.89 -3.98
N ALA A 258 5.68 -10.63 -3.01
CA ALA A 258 7.04 -10.26 -3.32
C ALA A 258 7.85 -11.40 -3.95
N GLY A 259 8.75 -10.97 -4.82
CA GLY A 259 9.43 -11.86 -5.76
C GLY A 259 8.61 -12.11 -7.03
N SER A 260 7.38 -11.59 -7.15
CA SER A 260 6.64 -11.59 -8.42
C SER A 260 7.51 -11.08 -9.56
N ARG A 261 7.52 -11.81 -10.68
CA ARG A 261 8.33 -11.54 -11.88
C ARG A 261 9.84 -11.52 -11.63
N THR A 262 10.32 -12.18 -10.58
CA THR A 262 11.74 -12.40 -10.31
C THR A 262 12.07 -13.89 -10.21
N ASP A 263 13.32 -14.26 -10.51
CA ASP A 263 13.77 -15.65 -10.46
C ASP A 263 13.60 -16.22 -9.04
N GLY A 264 13.06 -17.44 -8.94
CA GLY A 264 12.80 -18.15 -7.68
C GLY A 264 11.41 -17.91 -7.09
N ILE A 265 10.51 -17.20 -7.78
CA ILE A 265 9.14 -16.99 -7.32
C ILE A 265 8.38 -18.29 -7.08
N ALA A 266 8.55 -19.32 -7.93
CA ALA A 266 7.88 -20.61 -7.71
C ALA A 266 8.32 -21.27 -6.40
N SER A 267 9.63 -21.20 -6.08
CA SER A 267 10.13 -21.70 -4.80
C SER A 267 9.55 -20.91 -3.64
N ARG A 268 9.52 -19.57 -3.72
CA ARG A 268 8.96 -18.73 -2.65
C ARG A 268 7.50 -19.06 -2.37
N LEU A 269 6.67 -19.12 -3.41
CA LEU A 269 5.25 -19.44 -3.27
C LEU A 269 5.02 -20.80 -2.62
N CYS A 270 5.90 -21.78 -2.91
CA CYS A 270 5.84 -23.11 -2.29
C CYS A 270 6.37 -23.16 -0.85
N THR A 271 7.41 -22.41 -0.50
CA THR A 271 8.14 -22.60 0.77
C THR A 271 7.92 -21.49 1.80
N MET A 272 7.26 -20.39 1.43
CA MET A 272 6.92 -19.28 2.32
C MET A 272 5.40 -19.18 2.52
N SER A 273 5.00 -18.28 3.41
CA SER A 273 3.60 -18.07 3.81
C SER A 273 3.48 -16.73 4.54
N ASN A 274 2.27 -16.17 4.56
CA ASN A 274 1.89 -15.06 5.44
C ASN A 274 1.00 -15.48 6.63
N VAL A 275 0.79 -16.79 6.83
CA VAL A 275 -0.08 -17.34 7.89
C VAL A 275 0.54 -18.55 8.60
N ASP A 276 1.86 -18.61 8.65
CA ASP A 276 2.63 -19.70 9.27
C ASP A 276 2.28 -21.13 8.78
N ASP A 277 1.67 -21.25 7.61
CA ASP A 277 1.34 -22.53 6.96
C ASP A 277 2.03 -22.58 5.59
N THR A 278 3.08 -23.38 5.49
CA THR A 278 4.01 -23.37 4.35
C THR A 278 3.29 -23.62 3.03
N GLY A 279 3.46 -22.71 2.07
CA GLY A 279 2.80 -22.79 0.77
C GLY A 279 1.32 -22.36 0.78
N VAL A 280 0.85 -21.79 1.88
CA VAL A 280 -0.49 -21.20 2.01
C VAL A 280 -0.36 -19.68 2.16
N TRP A 281 -1.11 -18.95 1.35
CA TRP A 281 -1.20 -17.49 1.41
C TRP A 281 -2.66 -17.10 1.59
N ARG A 282 -2.97 -16.30 2.62
CA ARG A 282 -4.34 -15.87 2.91
C ARG A 282 -4.47 -14.36 2.90
N PHE A 283 -5.53 -13.87 2.28
CA PHE A 283 -5.85 -12.46 2.21
C PHE A 283 -7.31 -12.28 2.56
N GLN A 284 -7.63 -11.20 3.24
CA GLN A 284 -9.01 -10.83 3.52
C GLN A 284 -9.40 -9.74 2.53
N ILE A 285 -10.57 -9.83 1.93
CA ILE A 285 -11.14 -8.74 1.14
C ILE A 285 -12.37 -8.26 1.90
N ARG A 286 -12.33 -7.01 2.35
CA ARG A 286 -13.38 -6.36 3.13
C ARG A 286 -13.75 -5.07 2.43
N SER A 287 -15.03 -4.92 2.14
CA SER A 287 -15.59 -3.86 1.31
C SER A 287 -14.84 -3.59 0.02
N GLY A 288 -14.34 -4.66 -0.59
CA GLY A 288 -13.60 -4.60 -1.85
C GLY A 288 -12.09 -4.43 -1.70
N THR A 289 -11.59 -3.93 -0.59
CA THR A 289 -10.14 -3.72 -0.40
C THR A 289 -9.48 -4.95 0.19
N VAL A 290 -8.23 -5.23 -0.23
CA VAL A 290 -7.42 -6.30 0.38
C VAL A 290 -6.93 -5.82 1.74
N VAL A 291 -7.40 -6.47 2.81
CA VAL A 291 -7.03 -6.23 4.21
C VAL A 291 -5.96 -7.22 4.66
N CYS A 292 -4.96 -6.71 5.37
CA CYS A 292 -3.92 -7.48 6.03
C CYS A 292 -4.18 -7.42 7.55
N PRO A 293 -4.14 -8.56 8.27
CA PRO A 293 -4.46 -8.58 9.70
C PRO A 293 -3.57 -7.70 10.60
N GLU A 294 -2.40 -7.28 10.12
CA GLU A 294 -1.41 -6.44 10.82
C GLU A 294 -1.33 -5.02 10.25
N ALA A 295 -2.30 -4.61 9.41
CA ALA A 295 -2.39 -3.26 8.85
C ALA A 295 -3.23 -2.36 9.77
N GLY A 296 -2.89 -1.07 9.84
CA GLY A 296 -3.51 -0.08 10.72
C GLY A 296 -2.85 0.08 12.08
N GLU A 297 -1.75 -0.64 12.35
CA GLU A 297 -0.96 -0.50 13.58
C GLU A 297 0.01 0.68 13.46
N PHE A 298 0.22 1.38 14.58
CA PHE A 298 1.22 2.45 14.64
C PHE A 298 2.63 1.89 14.43
N CYS A 299 3.43 2.61 13.64
CA CYS A 299 4.80 2.24 13.35
C CYS A 299 5.67 3.47 13.12
N ASP A 300 6.97 3.28 13.26
CA ASP A 300 7.99 4.27 12.90
C ASP A 300 8.44 3.98 11.47
N THR A 301 8.30 4.95 10.57
CA THR A 301 8.69 4.79 9.16
C THR A 301 10.20 4.80 8.95
N GLY A 302 10.96 5.24 9.95
CA GLY A 302 12.39 5.50 9.86
C GLY A 302 12.75 6.75 9.05
N MET A 303 11.76 7.54 8.63
CA MET A 303 11.96 8.86 8.03
C MET A 303 12.11 9.93 9.13
N MET A 304 12.52 11.13 8.72
CA MET A 304 12.66 12.27 9.62
C MET A 304 11.37 13.10 9.65
N GLY A 305 11.31 14.04 10.59
CA GLY A 305 10.23 15.02 10.65
C GLY A 305 8.84 14.43 10.84
N VAL A 306 7.85 15.09 10.22
CA VAL A 306 6.43 14.70 10.30
C VAL A 306 6.17 13.33 9.67
N CYS A 307 7.07 12.87 8.78
CA CYS A 307 6.96 11.57 8.13
C CYS A 307 7.34 10.39 9.04
N ALA A 308 7.96 10.63 10.20
CA ALA A 308 8.44 9.58 11.09
C ALA A 308 7.28 8.73 11.64
N GLU A 309 6.15 9.36 11.94
CA GLU A 309 4.94 8.66 12.38
C GLU A 309 4.23 8.02 11.18
N GLY A 310 4.00 6.71 11.27
CA GLY A 310 3.33 5.94 10.24
C GLY A 310 2.30 4.96 10.76
N VAL A 311 1.54 4.42 9.83
CA VAL A 311 0.64 3.27 10.04
C VAL A 311 1.01 2.15 9.09
N THR A 312 0.86 0.91 9.53
CA THR A 312 1.15 -0.26 8.70
C THR A 312 0.11 -0.40 7.58
N GLN A 313 0.55 -0.43 6.33
CA GLN A 313 -0.30 -0.67 5.16
C GLN A 313 0.05 -1.99 4.49
N CYS A 314 -0.92 -2.62 3.82
CA CYS A 314 -0.69 -3.85 3.07
C CYS A 314 0.37 -3.69 1.99
N VAL A 315 1.43 -4.51 2.08
CA VAL A 315 2.35 -4.74 0.97
C VAL A 315 2.55 -6.23 0.79
N GLY A 316 2.94 -6.69 -0.40
CA GLY A 316 3.00 -8.09 -0.80
C GLY A 316 3.59 -9.17 0.12
N GLU A 317 4.34 -8.83 1.17
CA GLU A 317 4.89 -9.77 2.17
C GLU A 317 4.26 -9.66 3.57
N GLY A 318 3.28 -8.75 3.77
CA GLY A 318 2.72 -8.44 5.08
C GLY A 318 2.26 -6.98 5.12
N THR A 319 2.85 -6.19 6.00
CA THR A 319 2.58 -4.77 6.08
C THR A 319 3.86 -3.93 6.05
N ALA A 320 3.80 -2.76 5.41
CA ALA A 320 4.86 -1.77 5.39
C ALA A 320 4.38 -0.53 6.13
N CYS A 321 5.25 0.04 6.95
CA CYS A 321 4.97 1.33 7.56
C CYS A 321 4.93 2.42 6.48
N GLN A 322 3.81 3.11 6.34
CA GLN A 322 3.65 4.27 5.48
C GLN A 322 3.44 5.51 6.36
N PRO A 323 4.01 6.67 6.01
CA PRO A 323 3.85 7.89 6.79
C PRO A 323 2.38 8.31 6.83
N VAL A 324 1.92 8.78 8.00
CA VAL A 324 0.58 9.37 8.14
C VAL A 324 0.54 10.74 7.46
N VAL A 325 1.62 11.52 7.60
CA VAL A 325 1.78 12.81 6.93
C VAL A 325 2.78 12.66 5.78
N PRO A 326 2.37 12.83 4.51
CA PRO A 326 3.29 12.80 3.39
C PRO A 326 4.20 14.04 3.42
N SER A 327 5.40 13.92 2.84
CA SER A 327 6.33 15.05 2.70
C SER A 327 5.68 16.20 1.92
N SER A 328 5.79 17.43 2.43
CA SER A 328 5.34 18.66 1.77
C SER A 328 6.44 19.72 1.79
N ASP A 329 6.23 20.85 1.11
CA ASP A 329 7.16 21.98 1.21
C ASP A 329 7.22 22.49 2.67
N GLU A 330 8.40 22.93 3.09
CA GLU A 330 8.62 23.53 4.41
C GLU A 330 7.69 24.71 4.69
N SER A 331 7.19 24.76 5.91
CA SER A 331 6.40 25.85 6.47
C SER A 331 7.02 26.25 7.80
N CYS A 332 6.88 27.51 8.22
CA CYS A 332 7.44 27.94 9.50
C CYS A 332 6.60 27.42 10.69
N ASP A 333 6.75 26.15 11.03
CA ASP A 333 5.94 25.47 12.06
C ASP A 333 6.76 24.64 13.08
N ALA A 334 8.10 24.69 13.01
CA ALA A 334 9.05 23.97 13.84
C ALA A 334 9.13 22.48 13.51
N LEU A 335 8.59 22.08 12.36
CA LEU A 335 8.60 20.71 11.90
C LEU A 335 9.37 20.61 10.60
N ASP A 336 9.92 19.43 10.40
CA ASP A 336 10.53 19.00 9.15
C ASP A 336 9.40 18.42 8.29
N ASN A 337 8.80 19.27 7.44
CA ASN A 337 7.65 18.94 6.60
C ASN A 337 8.07 18.17 5.35
N ASP A 338 9.26 18.43 4.82
CA ASP A 338 9.80 17.79 3.63
C ASP A 338 10.57 16.49 3.92
N CYS A 339 10.80 16.24 5.22
CA CYS A 339 11.35 15.03 5.82
C CYS A 339 12.82 14.78 5.45
N ASP A 340 13.60 15.85 5.20
CA ASP A 340 15.02 15.79 4.87
C ASP A 340 15.95 15.80 6.10
N GLY A 341 15.39 16.07 7.28
CA GLY A 341 16.10 16.13 8.56
C GLY A 341 16.56 17.52 8.98
N ALA A 342 16.33 18.55 8.18
CA ALA A 342 16.36 19.94 8.60
C ALA A 342 14.93 20.40 8.98
N VAL A 343 14.84 21.43 9.81
CA VAL A 343 13.57 21.98 10.28
C VAL A 343 13.50 23.43 9.85
N ASP A 344 12.39 23.81 9.21
CA ASP A 344 12.11 25.16 8.73
C ASP A 344 13.25 25.73 7.85
N GLU A 345 13.82 24.93 6.96
CA GLU A 345 14.87 25.39 6.04
C GLU A 345 14.31 26.08 4.78
N GLY A 346 15.10 27.00 4.24
CA GLY A 346 14.75 27.77 3.06
C GLY A 346 14.42 29.24 3.34
N ASP A 347 14.30 30.01 2.26
CA ASP A 347 13.99 31.43 2.30
C ASP A 347 12.49 31.64 2.04
N GLY A 348 11.86 32.57 2.77
CA GLY A 348 10.47 32.98 2.49
C GLY A 348 9.39 32.11 3.13
N LEU A 349 9.72 31.31 4.15
CA LEU A 349 8.74 30.58 4.98
C LEU A 349 7.78 31.51 5.74
N CYS A 350 8.16 32.77 5.89
CA CYS A 350 7.38 33.81 6.54
C CYS A 350 6.82 34.82 5.53
N THR A 351 5.58 35.26 5.75
CA THR A 351 4.88 36.23 4.89
C THR A 351 5.52 37.63 4.93
N SER A 352 6.21 37.96 6.02
CA SER A 352 6.97 39.20 6.18
C SER A 352 8.32 39.11 5.47
N ALA A 353 8.67 40.12 4.67
CA ALA A 353 9.93 40.17 3.94
C ALA A 353 11.18 40.29 4.84
N THR A 354 11.01 40.54 6.14
CA THR A 354 12.10 40.66 7.13
C THR A 354 12.06 39.58 8.20
N ALA A 355 10.97 38.82 8.30
CA ALA A 355 10.84 37.75 9.26
C ALA A 355 11.60 36.52 8.77
N VAL A 356 12.31 35.89 9.70
CA VAL A 356 12.99 34.62 9.48
C VAL A 356 12.27 33.60 10.35
N CYS A 357 12.11 32.38 9.84
CA CYS A 357 11.58 31.33 10.68
C CYS A 357 12.60 30.95 11.75
N ASP A 358 12.18 31.02 13.02
CA ASP A 358 12.94 30.51 14.16
C ASP A 358 12.06 29.55 14.94
N ARG A 359 12.32 28.25 14.79
CA ARG A 359 11.66 27.16 15.54
C ARG A 359 10.13 27.29 15.49
N GLY A 360 9.60 27.39 14.27
CA GLY A 360 8.16 27.49 13.99
C GLY A 360 7.49 28.80 14.31
N VAL A 361 8.27 29.85 14.58
CA VAL A 361 7.73 31.20 14.76
C VAL A 361 8.43 32.14 13.79
N CYS A 362 7.64 32.87 13.02
CA CYS A 362 8.14 33.97 12.22
C CYS A 362 8.58 35.12 13.13
N VAL A 363 9.89 35.20 13.35
CA VAL A 363 10.50 36.25 14.18
C VAL A 363 11.18 37.28 13.30
N ASP A 364 10.98 38.55 13.62
CA ASP A 364 11.76 39.61 12.99
C ASP A 364 13.22 39.54 13.44
N VAL A 365 14.13 39.89 12.53
CA VAL A 365 15.54 40.11 12.88
C VAL A 365 15.68 41.24 13.90
N CYS A 366 16.44 41.01 14.96
CA CYS A 366 16.64 42.03 16.00
C CYS A 366 17.41 43.23 15.41
N PHE A 367 16.71 44.33 15.18
CA PHE A 367 17.33 45.63 14.93
C PHE A 367 17.75 46.29 16.26
N GLU A 368 18.51 47.40 16.23
CA GLU A 368 19.15 48.07 17.39
C GLU A 368 18.24 48.38 18.62
N GLY A 369 16.92 48.16 18.53
CA GLY A 369 15.95 48.27 19.62
C GLY A 369 15.77 47.03 20.51
N GLY A 370 16.36 45.89 20.17
CA GLY A 370 16.23 44.64 20.95
C GLY A 370 14.97 43.82 20.60
N CYS A 371 14.79 42.71 21.31
CA CYS A 371 13.70 41.76 21.09
C CYS A 371 12.47 42.05 21.99
N PRO A 372 11.29 41.51 21.64
CA PRO A 372 10.11 41.56 22.51
C PRO A 372 10.40 41.01 23.92
N PRO A 373 9.64 41.43 24.96
CA PRO A 373 9.82 40.93 26.32
C PRO A 373 9.74 39.40 26.39
N GLY A 374 10.76 38.76 27.00
CA GLY A 374 10.87 37.29 27.07
C GLY A 374 11.73 36.66 25.98
N GLN A 375 12.26 37.47 25.05
CA GLN A 375 13.17 37.02 24.01
C GLN A 375 14.51 37.77 24.07
N MET A 376 15.56 37.15 23.56
CA MET A 376 16.89 37.73 23.42
C MET A 376 17.41 37.56 22.00
N CYS A 377 18.34 38.43 21.59
CA CYS A 377 18.92 38.35 20.26
C CYS A 377 20.01 37.26 20.24
N SER A 378 19.82 36.22 19.43
CA SER A 378 20.82 35.17 19.21
C SER A 378 22.05 35.71 18.46
N GLU A 379 23.15 34.94 18.44
CA GLU A 379 24.34 35.30 17.65
C GLU A 379 24.05 35.43 16.14
N ALA A 380 22.98 34.78 15.67
CA ALA A 380 22.50 34.85 14.30
C ALA A 380 21.61 36.09 14.02
N GLY A 381 21.36 36.96 15.01
CA GLY A 381 20.54 38.16 14.85
C GLY A 381 19.03 37.89 14.84
N ARG A 382 18.58 36.81 15.49
CA ARG A 382 17.17 36.42 15.60
C ARG A 382 16.67 36.58 17.03
N CYS A 383 15.40 36.93 17.21
CA CYS A 383 14.80 36.98 18.54
C CYS A 383 14.35 35.58 18.99
N VAL A 384 15.09 34.99 19.92
CA VAL A 384 14.87 33.64 20.45
C VAL A 384 14.41 33.68 21.91
N GLU A 385 13.61 32.72 22.33
CA GLU A 385 13.22 32.55 23.74
C GLU A 385 14.45 32.35 24.65
N GLU A 386 14.46 32.99 25.82
CA GLU A 386 15.58 32.94 26.77
C GLU A 386 15.82 31.49 27.27
N GLY A 387 17.00 30.92 27.01
CA GLY A 387 17.41 29.58 27.40
C GLY A 387 17.36 28.52 26.29
N CYS A 388 16.84 28.86 25.10
CA CYS A 388 16.74 27.95 23.95
C CYS A 388 17.76 28.23 22.84
N GLU A 389 18.72 29.12 23.06
CA GLU A 389 19.70 29.57 22.06
C GLU A 389 20.62 28.45 21.53
N ASP A 390 20.92 27.45 22.36
CA ASP A 390 21.87 26.36 22.08
C ASP A 390 21.21 24.97 22.24
N VAL A 391 19.87 24.90 22.25
CA VAL A 391 19.13 23.66 22.52
C VAL A 391 18.59 23.07 21.21
N GLU A 392 19.16 21.95 20.80
CA GLU A 392 18.64 21.12 19.70
C GLU A 392 17.70 20.05 20.25
N CYS A 393 16.43 20.09 19.85
CA CYS A 393 15.44 19.11 20.26
C CYS A 393 15.25 18.01 19.20
N PRO A 394 15.01 16.75 19.62
CA PRO A 394 14.63 15.68 18.71
C PRO A 394 13.34 15.99 17.94
N ALA A 395 13.13 15.31 16.80
CA ALA A 395 11.89 15.41 16.03
C ALA A 395 10.65 15.16 16.91
N GLY A 396 9.60 15.97 16.71
CA GLY A 396 8.37 15.95 17.52
C GLY A 396 8.48 16.66 18.87
N GLN A 397 9.62 17.32 19.16
CA GLN A 397 9.82 18.10 20.38
C GLN A 397 10.19 19.55 20.08
N ARG A 398 9.81 20.47 20.98
CA ARG A 398 10.17 21.89 20.92
C ARG A 398 10.86 22.33 22.20
N CYS A 399 11.77 23.30 22.09
CA CYS A 399 12.40 23.88 23.27
C CYS A 399 11.47 24.89 23.94
N VAL A 400 11.14 24.67 25.21
CA VAL A 400 10.41 25.59 26.07
C VAL A 400 11.24 25.83 27.32
N ALA A 401 11.64 27.08 27.56
CA ALA A 401 12.47 27.47 28.72
C ALA A 401 13.78 26.66 28.88
N GLY A 402 14.41 26.28 27.77
CA GLY A 402 15.68 25.54 27.75
C GLY A 402 15.56 24.02 27.92
N GLU A 403 14.36 23.47 27.94
CA GLU A 403 14.11 22.03 27.95
C GLU A 403 13.31 21.60 26.71
N CYS A 404 13.68 20.46 26.12
CA CYS A 404 12.90 19.85 25.04
C CYS A 404 11.66 19.18 25.63
N GLN A 405 10.50 19.67 25.21
CA GLN A 405 9.19 19.15 25.58
C GLN A 405 8.51 18.61 24.32
N ASP A 406 7.59 17.66 24.51
CA ASP A 406 6.78 17.16 23.41
C ASP A 406 6.02 18.32 22.74
N ALA A 407 5.99 18.36 21.41
CA ALA A 407 5.40 19.49 20.69
C ALA A 407 3.88 19.62 20.94
N CYS A 408 3.22 18.54 21.37
CA CYS A 408 1.82 18.52 21.79
C CYS A 408 1.62 18.70 23.30
N GLU A 409 2.69 18.87 24.09
CA GLU A 409 2.56 19.10 25.53
C GLU A 409 1.85 20.42 25.83
N GLY A 410 0.69 20.33 26.49
CA GLY A 410 -0.15 21.47 26.84
C GLY A 410 -1.02 22.03 25.71
N VAL A 411 -0.97 21.43 24.51
CA VAL A 411 -1.82 21.80 23.37
C VAL A 411 -3.22 21.23 23.57
N VAL A 412 -4.24 22.07 23.38
CA VAL A 412 -5.65 21.66 23.35
C VAL A 412 -6.20 22.09 22.01
N CYS A 413 -6.34 21.13 21.10
CA CYS A 413 -6.80 21.45 19.76
C CYS A 413 -8.28 21.86 19.72
N PRO A 414 -8.67 22.67 18.72
CA PRO A 414 -10.07 22.97 18.45
C PRO A 414 -10.90 21.70 18.28
N ALA A 415 -12.21 21.81 18.47
CA ALA A 415 -13.11 20.65 18.38
C ALA A 415 -12.99 19.93 17.02
N GLY A 416 -12.81 18.62 17.05
CA GLY A 416 -12.65 17.78 15.85
C GLY A 416 -11.20 17.63 15.37
N LEU A 417 -10.24 18.32 15.98
CA LEU A 417 -8.82 18.21 15.63
C LEU A 417 -8.04 17.52 16.75
N SER A 418 -6.99 16.79 16.37
CA SER A 418 -6.06 16.14 17.29
C SER A 418 -4.65 16.68 17.12
N CYS A 419 -3.90 16.77 18.22
CA CYS A 419 -2.51 17.20 18.14
C CYS A 419 -1.61 16.05 17.66
N ARG A 420 -0.88 16.28 16.58
CA ARG A 420 0.21 15.41 16.09
C ARG A 420 1.39 16.28 15.67
N ALA A 421 2.58 15.90 16.14
CA ALA A 421 3.81 16.64 15.90
C ALA A 421 3.65 18.15 16.10
N GLY A 422 2.97 18.61 17.17
CA GLY A 422 2.80 20.06 17.42
C GLY A 422 1.82 20.78 16.49
N ARG A 423 0.98 20.07 15.72
CA ARG A 423 -0.09 20.64 14.89
C ARG A 423 -1.44 20.06 15.23
N CYS A 424 -2.48 20.89 15.16
CA CYS A 424 -3.85 20.45 15.26
C CYS A 424 -4.36 20.04 13.88
N LEU A 425 -4.48 18.74 13.65
CA LEU A 425 -4.84 18.15 12.36
C LEU A 425 -6.16 17.38 12.47
N ASP A 426 -6.91 17.35 11.37
CA ASP A 426 -8.00 16.40 11.20
C ASP A 426 -7.39 15.06 10.78
N LEU A 427 -7.29 14.14 11.74
CA LEU A 427 -6.70 12.83 11.47
C LEU A 427 -7.59 11.95 10.59
N CYS A 428 -8.80 12.38 10.27
CA CYS A 428 -9.71 11.67 9.39
C CYS A 428 -9.71 12.19 7.95
N GLU A 429 -9.00 13.28 7.65
CA GLU A 429 -8.96 13.87 6.30
C GLU A 429 -8.41 12.87 5.26
N ASP A 430 -7.39 12.09 5.63
CA ASP A 430 -6.71 11.13 4.74
C ASP A 430 -6.90 9.66 5.15
N VAL A 431 -7.75 9.37 6.15
CA VAL A 431 -8.01 8.01 6.60
C VAL A 431 -9.17 7.39 5.83
N GLU A 432 -8.86 6.44 4.96
CA GLU A 432 -9.87 5.66 4.22
C GLU A 432 -10.43 4.51 5.09
N CYS A 433 -11.48 4.81 5.86
CA CYS A 433 -12.27 3.78 6.52
C CYS A 433 -13.27 3.13 5.55
N ASP A 434 -13.59 1.86 5.79
CA ASP A 434 -14.64 1.16 5.07
C ASP A 434 -15.99 1.84 5.38
N PRO A 435 -16.65 2.51 4.42
CA PRO A 435 -17.83 3.33 4.70
C PRO A 435 -19.08 2.49 5.07
N GLU A 436 -19.08 1.18 4.83
CA GLU A 436 -20.19 0.29 5.22
C GLU A 436 -19.94 -0.42 6.55
N CYS A 437 -18.70 -0.54 7.00
CA CYS A 437 -18.35 -1.27 8.23
C CYS A 437 -17.79 -0.36 9.34
N THR A 438 -17.12 0.72 8.97
CA THR A 438 -16.39 1.59 9.87
C THR A 438 -16.61 3.07 9.55
N ALA A 439 -16.33 3.93 10.51
CA ALA A 439 -16.29 5.37 10.33
C ALA A 439 -15.01 5.89 10.98
N CYS A 440 -14.38 6.90 10.38
CA CYS A 440 -13.21 7.49 11.00
C CYS A 440 -13.63 8.33 12.20
N PHE A 441 -12.97 8.12 13.33
CA PHE A 441 -13.10 8.92 14.53
C PHE A 441 -11.71 9.15 15.12
N GLU A 442 -11.27 10.41 15.20
CA GLU A 442 -9.94 10.80 15.71
C GLU A 442 -8.76 10.06 15.02
N GLY A 443 -8.90 9.74 13.74
CA GLY A 443 -7.89 9.03 12.95
C GLY A 443 -7.93 7.51 13.06
N GLU A 444 -8.91 6.95 13.77
CA GLU A 444 -9.12 5.50 13.90
C GLU A 444 -10.41 5.07 13.19
N CYS A 445 -10.37 3.95 12.47
CA CYS A 445 -11.57 3.35 11.88
C CYS A 445 -12.34 2.54 12.94
N ILE A 446 -13.37 3.16 13.51
CA ILE A 446 -14.24 2.52 14.49
C ILE A 446 -15.45 1.87 13.81
N ALA A 447 -16.00 0.81 14.39
CA ALA A 447 -17.20 0.17 13.84
C ALA A 447 -18.39 1.13 13.83
N ARG A 448 -19.13 1.18 12.72
CA ARG A 448 -20.30 2.09 12.63
C ARG A 448 -21.38 1.71 13.64
N CYS A 449 -22.03 2.72 14.19
CA CYS A 449 -23.07 2.56 15.21
C CYS A 449 -24.41 2.00 14.70
N ASP A 450 -24.63 1.97 13.38
CA ASP A 450 -25.85 1.48 12.74
C ASP A 450 -25.80 -0.01 12.41
N LEU A 451 -24.65 -0.66 12.68
CA LEU A 451 -24.46 -2.08 12.41
C LEU A 451 -25.09 -2.97 13.45
N GLU A 452 -25.68 -4.07 12.98
CA GLU A 452 -26.26 -5.11 13.83
C GLU A 452 -25.14 -5.78 14.66
N GLY A 453 -25.21 -5.63 15.98
CA GLY A 453 -24.20 -6.16 16.90
C GLY A 453 -23.07 -5.19 17.26
N SER A 454 -23.08 -3.96 16.73
CA SER A 454 -22.25 -2.87 17.28
C SER A 454 -22.72 -2.49 18.69
N ALA A 455 -21.87 -1.78 19.44
CA ALA A 455 -22.25 -1.23 20.74
C ALA A 455 -23.41 -0.22 20.64
N GLY A 456 -23.68 0.31 19.44
CA GLY A 456 -24.58 1.44 19.23
C GLY A 456 -24.05 2.72 19.89
N CYS A 457 -24.89 3.76 19.92
CA CYS A 457 -24.57 5.00 20.61
C CYS A 457 -25.02 5.00 22.06
N GLU A 458 -24.37 5.82 22.88
CA GLU A 458 -24.73 5.95 24.29
C GLU A 458 -26.06 6.71 24.49
N ALA A 459 -26.55 6.74 25.73
CA ALA A 459 -27.81 7.42 26.03
C ALA A 459 -27.66 8.94 25.86
N GLY A 460 -28.45 9.51 24.94
CA GLY A 460 -28.37 10.94 24.59
C GLY A 460 -27.70 11.19 23.24
N GLU A 461 -27.26 10.14 22.57
CA GLU A 461 -26.66 10.18 21.24
C GLU A 461 -27.53 9.45 20.21
N THR A 462 -27.36 9.83 18.95
CA THR A 462 -28.02 9.23 17.80
C THR A 462 -26.96 8.91 16.76
N CYS A 463 -27.07 7.70 16.19
CA CYS A 463 -26.23 7.30 15.08
C CYS A 463 -26.54 8.12 13.83
N THR A 464 -25.54 8.80 13.27
CA THR A 464 -25.66 9.58 12.04
C THR A 464 -25.61 8.69 10.80
N ALA A 465 -25.91 9.26 9.63
CA ALA A 465 -25.78 8.55 8.36
C ALA A 465 -24.33 8.14 8.06
N ASP A 466 -23.36 8.87 8.61
CA ASP A 466 -21.93 8.61 8.46
C ASP A 466 -21.45 7.50 9.42
N GLY A 467 -22.33 6.96 10.26
CA GLY A 467 -22.02 5.83 11.14
C GLY A 467 -21.32 6.22 12.43
N LEU A 468 -21.30 7.52 12.76
CA LEU A 468 -20.77 8.07 14.01
C LEU A 468 -21.89 8.39 14.99
N CYS A 469 -21.55 8.35 16.28
CA CYS A 469 -22.46 8.76 17.33
C CYS A 469 -22.33 10.26 17.56
N GLU A 470 -23.42 10.98 17.36
CA GLU A 470 -23.50 12.41 17.68
C GLU A 470 -24.57 12.64 18.75
N PRO A 471 -24.44 13.68 19.59
CA PRO A 471 -25.50 14.06 20.50
C PRO A 471 -26.83 14.22 19.78
N THR A 472 -27.90 13.62 20.31
CA THR A 472 -29.24 13.68 19.72
C THR A 472 -29.71 15.13 19.53
N ALA A 473 -29.28 16.03 20.42
CA ALA A 473 -29.59 17.46 20.35
C ALA A 473 -28.94 18.17 19.14
N CYS A 474 -27.89 17.58 18.54
CA CYS A 474 -27.14 18.14 17.43
C CYS A 474 -27.59 17.63 16.06
N ILE A 475 -28.43 16.59 16.02
CA ILE A 475 -28.95 16.04 14.77
C ILE A 475 -29.80 17.07 14.02
N GLY A 476 -29.33 17.46 12.83
CA GLY A 476 -30.00 18.47 11.98
C GLY A 476 -29.76 19.92 12.42
N VAL A 477 -28.83 20.15 13.35
CA VAL A 477 -28.34 21.49 13.69
C VAL A 477 -27.23 21.87 12.71
N SER A 478 -27.34 23.03 12.10
CA SER A 478 -26.29 23.60 11.26
C SER A 478 -25.75 24.84 11.95
N CYS A 479 -24.47 24.80 12.33
CA CYS A 479 -23.78 25.91 12.98
C CYS A 479 -23.07 26.80 11.96
N ALA A 480 -22.71 28.03 12.36
CA ALA A 480 -21.94 28.91 11.49
C ALA A 480 -20.50 28.39 11.30
N GLU A 481 -19.79 28.95 10.33
CA GLU A 481 -18.38 28.61 10.12
C GLU A 481 -17.57 28.87 11.41
N GLY A 482 -16.77 27.89 11.83
CA GLY A 482 -16.03 27.95 13.10
C GLY A 482 -16.81 27.54 14.36
N GLU A 483 -18.06 27.11 14.24
CA GLU A 483 -18.87 26.62 15.36
C GLU A 483 -19.14 25.11 15.26
N VAL A 484 -19.17 24.44 16.41
CA VAL A 484 -19.54 23.02 16.56
C VAL A 484 -20.76 22.88 17.46
N CYS A 485 -21.64 21.92 17.17
CA CYS A 485 -22.75 21.64 18.07
C CYS A 485 -22.30 20.80 19.28
N ARG A 486 -22.67 21.22 20.49
CA ARG A 486 -22.44 20.47 21.73
C ARG A 486 -23.75 20.23 22.46
N ASP A 487 -23.90 19.04 23.04
CA ASP A 487 -25.11 18.68 23.78
C ASP A 487 -25.44 19.69 24.89
N GLY A 488 -26.70 20.10 24.96
CA GLY A 488 -27.19 21.07 25.94
C GLY A 488 -26.70 22.52 25.77
N ALA A 489 -25.75 22.79 24.87
CA ALA A 489 -25.19 24.13 24.62
C ALA A 489 -25.56 24.69 23.23
N GLY A 490 -25.92 23.83 22.27
CA GLY A 490 -26.19 24.24 20.89
C GLY A 490 -24.88 24.50 20.15
N CYS A 491 -24.89 25.44 19.19
CA CYS A 491 -23.68 25.85 18.49
C CYS A 491 -22.78 26.65 19.43
N VAL A 492 -21.57 26.15 19.63
CA VAL A 492 -20.51 26.78 20.41
C VAL A 492 -19.30 27.00 19.51
N ASP A 493 -18.50 28.01 19.83
CA ASP A 493 -17.26 28.28 19.12
C ASP A 493 -16.33 27.05 19.21
N ALA A 494 -15.85 26.54 18.07
CA ALA A 494 -14.93 25.40 18.03
C ALA A 494 -13.57 25.73 18.67
N CYS A 495 -13.25 27.02 18.81
CA CYS A 495 -12.10 27.53 19.53
C CYS A 495 -12.30 27.65 21.05
N GLU A 496 -13.48 27.33 21.59
CA GLU A 496 -13.75 27.42 23.02
C GLU A 496 -12.82 26.49 23.82
N GLY A 497 -11.86 27.09 24.52
CA GLY A 497 -10.88 26.36 25.33
C GLY A 497 -9.67 25.83 24.57
N ALA A 498 -9.53 26.15 23.28
CA ALA A 498 -8.38 25.77 22.48
C ALA A 498 -7.10 26.49 22.96
N ILE A 499 -6.01 25.74 23.05
CA ILE A 499 -4.65 26.22 23.27
C ILE A 499 -3.84 25.75 22.08
N CYS A 500 -3.72 26.63 21.09
CA CYS A 500 -3.04 26.33 19.84
C CYS A 500 -1.51 26.25 20.03
N PRO A 501 -0.83 25.42 19.22
CA PRO A 501 0.62 25.29 19.26
C PRO A 501 1.31 26.61 18.86
N ASN A 502 2.60 26.75 19.19
CA ASN A 502 3.48 27.83 18.73
C ASN A 502 2.99 29.28 18.89
N GLY A 503 2.08 29.52 19.85
CA GLY A 503 1.50 30.86 20.06
C GLY A 503 0.54 31.29 18.95
N GLU A 504 0.09 30.34 18.13
CA GLU A 504 -0.99 30.52 17.18
C GLU A 504 -2.29 30.91 17.87
N VAL A 505 -3.17 31.56 17.11
CA VAL A 505 -4.49 31.94 17.57
C VAL A 505 -5.50 30.99 16.93
N CYS A 506 -6.46 30.52 17.72
CA CYS A 506 -7.56 29.78 17.14
C CYS A 506 -8.52 30.74 16.44
N GLU A 507 -8.73 30.53 15.15
CA GLU A 507 -9.67 31.28 14.32
C GLU A 507 -10.48 30.29 13.46
N LEU A 508 -11.80 30.46 13.45
CA LEU A 508 -12.74 29.61 12.70
C LEU A 508 -12.54 28.09 12.95
N GLY A 509 -12.23 27.71 14.19
CA GLY A 509 -12.02 26.30 14.57
C GLY A 509 -10.69 25.71 14.11
N ARG A 510 -9.73 26.54 13.70
CA ARG A 510 -8.38 26.11 13.28
C ARG A 510 -7.32 26.94 13.99
N CYS A 511 -6.17 26.33 14.26
CA CYS A 511 -5.00 27.07 14.72
C CYS A 511 -4.32 27.73 13.52
N VAL A 512 -4.18 29.06 13.59
CA VAL A 512 -3.55 29.86 12.53
C VAL A 512 -2.50 30.79 13.12
N SER A 513 -1.45 31.03 12.35
CA SER A 513 -0.39 31.96 12.73
C SER A 513 -0.94 33.37 12.94
N ALA A 514 -0.58 34.01 14.05
CA ALA A 514 -1.12 35.31 14.50
C ALA A 514 -0.84 36.51 13.56
N MET A 515 -0.10 36.32 12.45
CA MET A 515 0.27 37.36 11.49
C MET A 515 -0.62 37.42 10.23
N SER A 516 -1.65 36.57 10.11
CA SER A 516 -2.57 36.55 8.94
C SER A 516 -3.60 37.69 8.93
N VAL A 517 -3.62 38.58 9.92
CA VAL A 517 -4.58 39.69 9.99
C VAL A 517 -4.25 40.75 8.93
N GLU A 518 -4.90 40.68 7.77
CA GLU A 518 -5.06 41.87 6.93
C GLU A 518 -5.87 42.92 7.72
N PRO A 519 -5.38 44.15 7.89
CA PRO A 519 -6.10 45.14 8.68
C PRO A 519 -7.39 45.53 7.96
N GLU A 520 -8.54 45.21 8.56
CA GLU A 520 -9.84 45.68 8.09
C GLU A 520 -9.83 47.20 7.95
N MET A 521 -10.26 47.67 6.79
CA MET A 521 -10.33 49.09 6.45
C MET A 521 -11.27 49.82 7.42
N ASP A 522 -10.69 50.82 8.08
CA ASP A 522 -11.28 51.69 9.08
C ASP A 522 -12.65 52.26 8.68
N ALA A 523 -13.60 52.22 9.63
CA ALA A 523 -14.93 52.77 9.51
C ALA A 523 -14.89 54.29 9.29
N GLY A 524 -15.24 54.74 8.09
CA GLY A 524 -15.36 56.15 7.74
C GLY A 524 -16.39 56.88 8.60
N MET A 525 -15.93 57.90 9.33
CA MET A 525 -16.73 58.88 10.06
C MET A 525 -17.86 59.45 9.21
N MET A 526 -19.07 59.41 9.75
CA MET A 526 -20.20 60.22 9.34
C MET A 526 -19.92 61.71 9.63
N SER A 527 -20.05 62.59 8.64
CA SER A 527 -20.32 64.00 8.89
C SER A 527 -21.21 64.63 7.81
N ALA A 528 -22.46 64.87 8.23
CA ALA A 528 -23.37 65.98 7.95
C ALA A 528 -23.44 66.65 6.55
N GLU A 529 -24.69 66.79 6.09
CA GLU A 529 -25.26 67.72 5.10
C GLU A 529 -24.72 69.17 5.28
N ASP A 530 -24.64 70.08 4.31
CA ASP A 530 -25.56 70.45 3.22
C ASP A 530 -24.87 71.43 2.21
N ALA A 531 -25.50 71.58 1.04
CA ALA A 531 -25.53 72.72 0.10
C ALA A 531 -24.52 72.81 -1.08
N GLY A 532 -24.96 72.26 -2.22
CA GLY A 532 -25.22 73.03 -3.46
C GLY A 532 -24.09 73.21 -4.48
N MET A 533 -24.23 72.63 -5.69
CA MET A 533 -24.76 73.33 -6.88
C MET A 533 -24.58 72.51 -8.17
N GLU A 534 -25.63 72.62 -8.99
CA GLU A 534 -26.06 72.08 -10.28
C GLU A 534 -25.08 71.90 -11.47
N MET A 535 -25.57 71.05 -12.40
CA MET A 535 -25.47 71.03 -13.89
C MET A 535 -24.77 69.78 -14.44
N GLU A 536 -25.24 69.04 -15.44
CA GLU A 536 -26.42 69.02 -16.32
C GLU A 536 -26.38 67.64 -17.03
N GLU A 537 -27.52 66.97 -17.26
CA GLU A 537 -27.61 65.91 -18.27
C GLU A 537 -27.92 66.52 -19.64
N PRO A 538 -27.64 65.79 -20.75
CA PRO A 538 -28.78 65.13 -21.38
C PRO A 538 -28.48 63.76 -22.02
N ASP A 539 -29.32 62.79 -21.68
CA ASP A 539 -30.18 61.95 -22.53
C ASP A 539 -29.71 61.28 -23.85
N ALA A 540 -30.11 60.00 -23.92
CA ALA A 540 -30.59 59.21 -25.07
C ALA A 540 -29.61 58.45 -26.01
N GLY A 541 -29.71 57.11 -25.96
CA GLY A 541 -30.28 56.37 -27.11
C GLY A 541 -29.48 55.23 -27.77
N ALA A 542 -30.00 54.01 -27.57
CA ALA A 542 -30.26 52.96 -28.58
C ALA A 542 -29.15 52.00 -29.11
N GLU A 543 -29.65 50.80 -29.42
CA GLU A 543 -29.01 49.52 -29.70
C GLU A 543 -28.44 49.32 -31.13
N ALA A 544 -27.75 48.17 -31.28
CA ALA A 544 -27.64 47.30 -32.46
C ALA A 544 -26.57 47.58 -33.55
N ASP A 545 -25.50 46.79 -33.44
CA ASP A 545 -24.96 45.78 -34.37
C ASP A 545 -24.81 46.00 -35.90
N ALA A 546 -23.70 45.42 -36.38
CA ALA A 546 -23.38 44.92 -37.72
C ALA A 546 -22.95 45.88 -38.86
N GLY A 547 -21.63 45.88 -39.10
CA GLY A 547 -21.10 45.17 -40.27
C GLY A 547 -20.31 45.98 -41.31
N ARG A 548 -19.13 45.45 -41.71
CA ARG A 548 -18.77 45.03 -43.09
C ARG A 548 -17.25 44.76 -43.24
N MET A 549 -16.83 43.48 -43.25
CA MET A 549 -16.33 42.62 -44.37
C MET A 549 -14.90 42.95 -44.89
N VAL A 550 -13.98 42.04 -45.29
CA VAL A 550 -13.91 40.60 -45.71
C VAL A 550 -12.39 40.23 -45.84
N PRO A 551 -11.90 39.00 -46.22
CA PRO A 551 -12.43 37.62 -46.12
C PRO A 551 -11.40 36.56 -45.58
N ARG A 552 -11.89 35.31 -45.44
CA ARG A 552 -11.24 34.03 -45.10
C ARG A 552 -10.17 33.54 -46.11
N ARG A 553 -9.17 32.74 -45.68
CA ARG A 553 -9.13 31.25 -45.81
C ARG A 553 -7.81 30.64 -45.28
N ASP A 554 -7.93 29.37 -44.91
CA ASP A 554 -7.01 28.40 -44.29
C ASP A 554 -5.63 28.22 -44.95
N ASP A 555 -4.64 27.83 -44.11
CA ASP A 555 -3.79 26.63 -44.25
C ASP A 555 -2.35 26.86 -43.77
N GLY A 556 -1.84 25.93 -42.95
CA GLY A 556 -0.45 25.50 -43.03
C GLY A 556 0.48 25.90 -41.87
N CYS A 557 0.71 24.95 -40.95
CA CYS A 557 1.97 24.86 -40.22
C CYS A 557 3.16 24.76 -41.20
N GLY A 558 4.19 25.57 -40.97
CA GLY A 558 5.45 25.51 -41.71
C GLY A 558 6.59 26.09 -40.88
N CYS A 559 7.22 25.26 -40.05
CA CYS A 559 8.53 25.58 -39.46
C CYS A 559 9.62 25.37 -40.52
N VAL A 560 10.41 26.41 -40.78
CA VAL A 560 11.53 26.40 -41.73
C VAL A 560 12.83 26.18 -40.98
N THR A 561 13.58 25.14 -41.36
CA THR A 561 14.99 24.91 -41.01
C THR A 561 15.93 25.69 -41.95
N PRO A 562 17.10 26.20 -41.50
CA PRO A 562 18.16 26.66 -42.40
C PRO A 562 19.03 25.51 -42.90
N GLY A 563 19.27 25.46 -44.21
CA GLY A 563 19.96 24.40 -44.92
C GLY A 563 21.49 24.52 -45.01
N ALA A 564 22.09 23.41 -45.50
CA ALA A 564 23.51 23.17 -45.78
C ALA A 564 24.05 23.84 -47.07
N PRO A 565 25.36 23.68 -47.34
CA PRO A 565 25.78 22.93 -48.54
C PRO A 565 26.95 21.94 -48.26
N ARG A 566 26.86 20.67 -48.68
CA ARG A 566 27.45 20.02 -49.90
C ARG A 566 28.97 20.14 -50.05
N GLU A 567 29.69 19.01 -50.00
CA GLU A 567 30.13 18.19 -51.16
C GLU A 567 30.86 16.91 -50.73
N ALA A 568 30.74 15.85 -51.55
CA ALA A 568 31.40 14.55 -51.39
C ALA A 568 32.85 14.56 -51.94
N PRO A 569 33.64 13.49 -51.72
CA PRO A 569 33.86 12.60 -52.87
C PRO A 569 33.98 11.10 -52.53
N ALA A 570 33.74 10.29 -53.56
CA ALA A 570 34.00 8.85 -53.61
C ALA A 570 35.49 8.54 -53.89
N GLY A 571 35.99 7.41 -53.39
CA GLY A 571 37.33 6.90 -53.73
C GLY A 571 37.61 5.49 -53.19
N LEU A 572 37.72 4.55 -54.13
CA LEU A 572 38.09 3.12 -54.04
C LEU A 572 39.48 2.80 -53.45
N LEU A 573 39.67 1.48 -53.15
CA LEU A 573 40.91 0.67 -52.96
C LEU A 573 41.26 0.35 -51.50
N ALA A 574 41.72 -0.84 -51.07
CA ALA A 574 41.91 -2.16 -51.67
C ALA A 574 42.25 -3.19 -50.57
N LEU A 575 42.07 -4.46 -50.89
CA LEU A 575 42.50 -5.69 -50.21
C LEU A 575 43.97 -5.68 -49.75
N VAL A 576 44.28 -6.39 -48.64
CA VAL A 576 45.33 -7.44 -48.48
C VAL A 576 45.54 -7.74 -46.98
N GLY A 577 45.43 -9.01 -46.58
CA GLY A 577 45.81 -9.47 -45.24
C GLY A 577 45.36 -10.89 -44.86
N LEU A 578 45.50 -11.86 -45.77
CA LEU A 578 45.28 -13.29 -45.50
C LEU A 578 46.31 -13.86 -44.50
N ALA A 579 45.79 -14.66 -43.56
CA ALA A 579 46.30 -15.98 -43.15
C ALA A 579 47.80 -16.15 -42.78
N TRP A 580 48.07 -16.29 -41.48
CA TRP A 580 49.02 -17.23 -40.86
C TRP A 580 48.76 -17.13 -39.33
N LEU A 581 48.23 -18.11 -38.60
CA LEU A 581 48.72 -19.47 -38.45
C LEU A 581 47.58 -20.40 -37.99
N ALA A 582 47.35 -21.43 -38.81
CA ALA A 582 46.60 -22.60 -38.43
C ALA A 582 47.32 -23.39 -37.31
N ARG A 583 46.51 -24.21 -36.62
CA ARG A 583 46.88 -25.55 -36.12
C ARG A 583 48.07 -25.63 -35.16
N ARG A 584 47.73 -25.82 -33.89
CA ARG A 584 48.18 -26.92 -33.01
C ARG A 584 47.39 -26.76 -31.69
N ARG A 585 46.77 -27.78 -31.10
CA ARG A 585 46.81 -29.22 -31.31
C ARG A 585 45.67 -29.81 -30.47
N ARG A 586 44.89 -30.71 -31.06
CA ARG A 586 44.21 -31.77 -30.30
C ARG A 586 45.24 -32.49 -29.42
N ARG A 587 44.93 -32.61 -28.13
CA ARG A 587 44.92 -33.89 -27.44
C ARG A 587 43.61 -33.98 -26.69
#